data_AF-A0A7W2MK69-F1
#
_entry.id   AF-A0A7W2MK69-F1
#
_cell.length_a   1.000
_cell.length_b   1.000
_cell.length_c   1.000
_cell.angle_alpha   90.00
_cell.angle_beta   90.00
_cell.angle_gamma   90.00
#
_symmetry.space_group_name_H-M   'P 1'
#
loop_
_entity.id
_entity.type
_entity.pdbx_description
1 polymer ?
#
loop_
_entity_poly.entity_id
_entity_poly.type
_entity_poly.pdbx_seq_one_letter_code
_entity_poly.pdbx_strand_id
1 'polypeptide(L)'
;MEIRAISWEQTIPLRQRVLWPSKSLKYCYVDGDIEGLHYGAFVRGVLVCVASVYFTVNKAQLRKFATDNHYQHQGIGSKMLAYIIQSLKDRQVEFLWCDAREAAVDFYKRFGLQISSDRFYKADVPFFKMEVAL
;
A
#
# COMPACT_ATOMS: atom_id res chain seq x y z
N MET A 1 0.54 -17.69 7.26
CA MET A 1 0.88 -16.30 6.87
C MET A 1 0.37 -15.42 7.99
N GLU A 2 1.19 -14.46 8.41
CA GLU A 2 0.87 -13.54 9.50
C GLU A 2 0.93 -12.10 8.97
N ILE A 3 0.02 -11.24 9.40
CA ILE A 3 0.09 -9.79 9.14
C ILE A 3 0.28 -9.11 10.49
N ARG A 4 1.27 -8.23 10.59
CA ARG A 4 1.55 -7.49 11.82
C ARG A 4 2.09 -6.09 11.53
N ALA A 5 2.05 -5.24 12.54
CA ALA A 5 2.74 -3.96 12.50
C ALA A 5 4.26 -4.18 12.40
N ILE A 6 4.92 -3.32 11.63
CA ILE A 6 6.38 -3.30 11.45
C ILE A 6 6.87 -1.86 11.52
N SER A 7 8.18 -1.65 11.65
CA SER A 7 8.74 -0.31 11.51
C SER A 7 8.73 0.13 10.04
N TRP A 8 8.77 1.44 9.79
CA TRP A 8 8.83 1.96 8.42
C TRP A 8 10.13 1.55 7.72
N GLU A 9 11.24 1.45 8.45
CA GLU A 9 12.55 1.02 7.92
C GLU A 9 12.47 -0.40 7.34
N GLN A 10 11.72 -1.29 7.99
CA GLN A 10 11.52 -2.67 7.52
C GLN A 10 10.80 -2.72 6.17
N THR A 11 10.03 -1.67 5.81
CA THR A 11 9.35 -1.61 4.52
C THR A 11 10.29 -1.29 3.37
N ILE A 12 11.36 -0.53 3.63
CA ILE A 12 12.16 0.15 2.61
C ILE A 12 12.76 -0.82 1.57
N PRO A 13 13.37 -1.96 1.96
CA PRO A 13 13.94 -2.88 0.98
C PRO A 13 12.91 -3.41 -0.02
N LEU A 14 11.70 -3.74 0.45
CA LEU A 14 10.65 -4.27 -0.41
C LEU A 14 10.00 -3.17 -1.27
N ARG A 15 9.81 -1.96 -0.71
CA ARG A 15 9.37 -0.79 -1.48
C ARG A 15 10.30 -0.53 -2.66
N GLN A 16 11.61 -0.55 -2.43
CA GLN A 16 12.61 -0.33 -3.48
C GLN A 16 12.57 -1.46 -4.51
N ARG A 17 12.74 -2.71 -4.09
CA ARG A 17 12.85 -3.84 -5.01
C ARG A 17 11.61 -4.03 -5.91
N VAL A 18 10.42 -3.76 -5.40
CA VAL A 18 9.16 -3.99 -6.14
C VAL A 18 8.68 -2.73 -6.85
N LEU A 19 8.71 -1.57 -6.20
CA LEU A 19 8.13 -0.35 -6.77
C LEU A 19 9.16 0.42 -7.60
N TRP A 20 10.39 0.53 -7.13
CA TRP A 20 11.41 1.39 -7.75
C TRP A 20 12.77 0.68 -7.84
N PRO A 21 12.87 -0.45 -8.57
CA PRO A 21 14.05 -1.31 -8.56
C PRO A 21 15.33 -0.61 -9.08
N SER A 22 15.18 0.41 -9.91
CA SER A 22 16.29 1.22 -10.44
C SER A 22 16.66 2.43 -9.56
N LYS A 23 15.97 2.64 -8.43
CA LYS A 23 16.20 3.78 -7.52
C LYS A 23 16.87 3.32 -6.23
N SER A 24 17.45 4.27 -5.49
CA SER A 24 18.06 4.02 -4.19
C SER A 24 17.01 3.75 -3.10
N LEU A 25 17.43 3.18 -1.97
CA LEU A 25 16.57 3.00 -0.79
C LEU A 25 15.99 4.34 -0.30
N LYS A 26 16.81 5.40 -0.29
CA LYS A 26 16.39 6.75 0.13
C LYS A 26 15.28 7.34 -0.75
N TYR A 27 15.23 6.99 -2.04
CA TYR A 27 14.13 7.39 -2.92
C TYR A 27 12.77 6.80 -2.47
N CYS A 28 12.79 5.71 -1.72
CA CYS A 28 11.59 5.06 -1.22
C CYS A 28 11.11 5.61 0.13
N TYR A 29 11.83 6.57 0.70
CA TYR A 29 11.43 7.26 1.92
C TYR A 29 10.24 8.15 1.60
N VAL A 30 9.39 8.34 2.60
CA VAL A 30 8.18 9.12 2.49
C VAL A 30 8.11 10.06 3.69
N ASP A 31 7.90 11.34 3.44
CA ASP A 31 7.55 12.29 4.50
C ASP A 31 6.30 11.77 5.23
N GLY A 32 6.41 11.61 6.54
CA GLY A 32 5.39 10.96 7.38
C GLY A 32 5.66 9.48 7.72
N ASP A 33 6.77 8.88 7.26
CA ASP A 33 7.12 7.48 7.57
C ASP A 33 7.31 7.24 9.08
N ILE A 34 7.66 8.25 9.87
CA ILE A 34 7.82 8.10 11.31
C ILE A 34 6.46 7.95 12.01
N GLU A 35 5.45 8.67 11.52
CA GLU A 35 4.11 8.75 12.11
C GLU A 35 3.11 7.76 11.49
N GLY A 36 3.43 7.22 10.31
CA GLY A 36 2.58 6.31 9.57
C GLY A 36 2.36 4.97 10.27
N LEU A 37 1.28 4.27 9.88
CA LEU A 37 1.11 2.87 10.23
C LEU A 37 1.69 1.99 9.12
N HIS A 38 2.55 1.05 9.49
CA HIS A 38 3.23 0.17 8.55
C HIS A 38 2.91 -1.28 8.88
N TYR A 39 2.55 -2.03 7.85
CA TYR A 39 2.16 -3.44 7.98
C TYR A 39 3.05 -4.31 7.12
N GLY A 40 3.40 -5.48 7.66
CA GLY A 40 4.16 -6.52 6.98
C GLY A 40 3.42 -7.85 6.99
N ALA A 41 3.32 -8.51 5.83
CA ALA A 41 2.87 -9.89 5.74
C ALA A 41 4.06 -10.83 5.67
N PHE A 42 4.05 -11.84 6.53
CA PHE A 42 5.12 -12.82 6.68
C PHE A 42 4.66 -14.20 6.23
N VAL A 43 5.49 -14.85 5.42
CA VAL A 43 5.33 -16.26 5.03
C VAL A 43 6.57 -17.01 5.49
N ARG A 44 6.40 -17.98 6.42
CA ARG A 44 7.51 -18.72 7.04
C ARG A 44 8.60 -17.80 7.61
N GLY A 45 8.20 -16.72 8.27
CA GLY A 45 9.12 -15.72 8.85
C GLY A 45 9.71 -14.71 7.87
N VAL A 46 9.48 -14.85 6.55
CA VAL A 46 9.99 -13.93 5.53
C VAL A 46 8.98 -12.81 5.28
N LEU A 47 9.41 -11.55 5.33
CA LEU A 47 8.59 -10.39 4.97
C LEU A 47 8.41 -10.32 3.45
N VAL A 48 7.20 -10.57 2.97
CA VAL A 48 6.90 -10.72 1.53
C VAL A 48 5.93 -9.68 1.00
N CYS A 49 5.29 -8.91 1.87
CA CYS A 49 4.38 -7.84 1.49
C CYS A 49 4.42 -6.71 2.51
N VAL A 50 4.45 -5.46 2.05
CA VAL A 50 4.47 -4.27 2.90
C VAL A 50 3.44 -3.27 2.42
N ALA A 51 2.81 -2.57 3.36
CA ALA A 51 1.87 -1.49 3.09
C ALA A 51 2.05 -0.39 4.14
N SER A 52 1.74 0.85 3.78
CA SER A 52 1.86 1.98 4.70
C SER A 52 0.66 2.90 4.59
N VAL A 53 0.16 3.36 5.72
CA VAL A 53 -1.08 4.11 5.84
C VAL A 53 -0.79 5.41 6.59
N TYR A 54 -1.17 6.51 5.97
CA TYR A 54 -0.94 7.86 6.48
C TYR A 54 -2.30 8.52 6.70
N PHE A 55 -2.45 9.22 7.82
CA PHE A 55 -3.74 9.76 8.24
C PHE A 55 -3.81 11.26 7.99
N THR A 56 -5.00 11.69 7.61
CA THR A 56 -5.46 13.09 7.61
C THR A 56 -6.83 13.12 8.27
N VAL A 57 -7.46 14.28 8.38
CA VAL A 57 -8.80 14.41 8.99
C VAL A 57 -9.79 13.46 8.31
N ASN A 58 -10.25 12.45 9.05
CA ASN A 58 -11.21 11.40 8.66
C ASN A 58 -10.85 10.59 7.39
N LYS A 59 -9.62 10.68 6.88
CA LYS A 59 -9.18 9.98 5.67
C LYS A 59 -7.82 9.33 5.86
N ALA A 60 -7.66 8.15 5.25
CA ALA A 60 -6.40 7.43 5.21
C ALA A 60 -5.90 7.28 3.78
N GLN A 61 -4.62 7.56 3.57
CA GLN A 61 -3.94 7.28 2.31
C GLN A 61 -3.12 6.00 2.42
N LEU A 62 -3.43 5.01 1.60
CA LEU A 62 -2.57 3.84 1.38
C LEU A 62 -1.44 4.22 0.41
N ARG A 63 -0.20 4.06 0.84
CA ARG A 63 0.98 4.28 0.01
C ARG A 63 1.94 3.09 0.09
N LYS A 64 2.78 3.00 -0.94
CA LYS A 64 3.92 2.08 -1.02
C LYS A 64 3.53 0.62 -0.75
N PHE A 65 2.36 0.21 -1.24
CA PHE A 65 1.87 -1.15 -1.14
C PHE A 65 2.58 -2.05 -2.15
N ALA A 66 3.32 -3.04 -1.66
CA ALA A 66 4.16 -3.90 -2.50
C ALA A 66 4.14 -5.34 -1.98
N THR A 67 3.94 -6.30 -2.88
CA THR A 67 4.18 -7.74 -2.62
C THR A 67 5.36 -8.17 -3.46
N ASP A 68 6.29 -8.93 -2.88
CA ASP A 68 7.42 -9.52 -3.62
C ASP A 68 6.92 -10.31 -4.83
N ASN A 69 7.59 -10.17 -5.98
CA ASN A 69 7.15 -10.75 -7.25
C ASN A 69 6.96 -12.28 -7.16
N HIS A 70 7.77 -12.99 -6.37
CA HIS A 70 7.64 -14.45 -6.19
C HIS A 70 6.43 -14.86 -5.33
N TYR A 71 5.79 -13.88 -4.67
CA TYR A 71 4.67 -14.06 -3.75
C TYR A 71 3.37 -13.39 -4.27
N GLN A 72 3.41 -12.79 -5.47
CA GLN A 72 2.22 -12.24 -6.12
C GLN A 72 1.26 -13.34 -6.57
N HIS A 73 0.01 -12.97 -6.83
CA HIS A 73 -1.07 -13.88 -7.26
C HIS A 73 -1.44 -15.01 -6.28
N GLN A 74 -0.90 -15.00 -5.06
CA GLN A 74 -1.21 -15.98 -4.00
C GLN A 74 -2.22 -15.45 -2.95
N GLY A 75 -2.90 -14.34 -3.24
CA GLY A 75 -3.88 -13.71 -2.33
C GLY A 75 -3.28 -12.95 -1.14
N ILE A 76 -1.95 -12.83 -1.03
CA ILE A 76 -1.26 -12.14 0.07
C ILE A 76 -1.63 -10.66 0.11
N GLY A 77 -1.50 -9.95 -1.02
CA GLY A 77 -1.91 -8.55 -1.11
C GLY A 77 -3.40 -8.35 -0.79
N SER A 78 -4.27 -9.26 -1.26
CA SER A 78 -5.70 -9.17 -0.95
C SER A 78 -5.98 -9.29 0.55
N LYS A 79 -5.33 -10.24 1.24
CA LYS A 79 -5.45 -10.40 2.70
C LYS A 79 -4.88 -9.19 3.45
N MET A 80 -3.74 -8.64 3.00
CA MET A 80 -3.17 -7.42 3.57
C MET A 80 -4.12 -6.22 3.45
N LEU A 81 -4.69 -5.99 2.28
CA LEU A 81 -5.61 -4.85 2.07
C LEU A 81 -6.91 -5.02 2.87
N ALA A 82 -7.46 -6.24 2.92
CA ALA A 82 -8.63 -6.52 3.77
C ALA A 82 -8.36 -6.23 5.25
N TYR A 83 -7.19 -6.67 5.76
CA TYR A 83 -6.76 -6.40 7.12
C TYR A 83 -6.65 -4.89 7.40
N ILE A 84 -6.05 -4.14 6.47
CA ILE A 84 -5.93 -2.68 6.59
C ILE A 84 -7.31 -2.00 6.58
N ILE A 85 -8.19 -2.37 5.66
CA ILE A 85 -9.55 -1.83 5.57
C ILE A 85 -10.31 -2.04 6.88
N GLN A 86 -10.23 -3.25 7.46
CA GLN A 86 -10.85 -3.51 8.76
C GLN A 86 -10.26 -2.62 9.86
N SER A 87 -8.92 -2.54 9.95
CA SER A 87 -8.26 -1.68 10.93
C SER A 87 -8.62 -0.19 10.78
N LEU A 88 -8.97 0.27 9.58
CA LEU A 88 -9.40 1.64 9.32
C LEU A 88 -10.84 1.88 9.77
N LYS A 89 -11.75 0.92 9.51
CA LYS A 89 -13.13 0.96 10.01
C LYS A 89 -13.17 0.97 11.54
N ASP A 90 -12.35 0.15 12.19
CA ASP A 90 -12.24 0.11 13.66
C ASP A 90 -11.75 1.45 14.25
N ARG A 91 -11.02 2.24 13.44
CA ARG A 91 -10.54 3.60 13.79
C ARG A 91 -11.51 4.71 13.34
N GLN A 92 -12.71 4.35 12.86
CA GLN A 92 -13.72 5.28 12.37
C GLN A 92 -13.21 6.20 11.24
N VAL A 93 -12.29 5.71 10.41
CA VAL A 93 -11.89 6.41 9.19
C VAL A 93 -13.01 6.29 8.17
N GLU A 94 -13.40 7.42 7.59
CA GLU A 94 -14.53 7.49 6.65
C GLU A 94 -14.11 7.15 5.21
N PHE A 95 -12.87 7.47 4.82
CA PHE A 95 -12.39 7.24 3.45
C PHE A 95 -10.99 6.66 3.40
N LEU A 96 -10.82 5.64 2.55
CA LEU A 96 -9.53 5.14 2.10
C LEU A 96 -9.27 5.62 0.68
N TRP A 97 -8.07 6.11 0.41
CA TRP A 97 -7.64 6.44 -0.95
C TRP A 97 -6.19 6.07 -1.21
N CYS A 98 -5.82 5.97 -2.48
CA CYS A 98 -4.45 5.73 -2.92
C CYS A 98 -4.19 6.35 -4.29
N ASP A 99 -2.91 6.56 -4.58
CA ASP A 99 -2.46 6.72 -5.95
C ASP A 99 -2.12 5.32 -6.47
N ALA A 100 -3.05 4.71 -7.19
CA ALA A 100 -2.92 3.38 -7.76
C ALA A 100 -2.14 3.45 -9.07
N ARG A 101 -1.14 2.58 -9.24
CA ARG A 101 -0.57 2.35 -10.58
C ARG A 101 -1.68 1.86 -11.50
N GLU A 102 -1.68 2.29 -12.75
CA GLU A 102 -2.66 1.84 -13.76
C GLU A 102 -2.77 0.31 -13.81
N ALA A 103 -1.62 -0.39 -13.78
CA ALA A 103 -1.57 -1.86 -13.77
C ALA A 103 -2.19 -2.53 -12.52
N ALA A 104 -2.45 -1.77 -11.45
CA ALA A 104 -3.05 -2.26 -10.21
C ALA A 104 -4.53 -1.83 -10.04
N VAL A 105 -5.12 -1.12 -11.00
CA VAL A 105 -6.50 -0.61 -10.91
C VAL A 105 -7.50 -1.74 -10.62
N ASP A 106 -7.45 -2.83 -11.38
CA ASP A 106 -8.39 -3.94 -11.19
C ASP A 106 -8.19 -4.67 -9.85
N PHE A 107 -6.96 -4.65 -9.32
CA PHE A 107 -6.71 -5.14 -7.96
C PHE A 107 -7.54 -4.36 -6.93
N TYR A 108 -7.54 -3.02 -7.02
CA TYR A 108 -8.23 -2.12 -6.09
C TYR A 108 -9.74 -2.10 -6.29
N LYS A 109 -10.24 -2.21 -7.53
CA LYS A 109 -11.68 -2.31 -7.83
C LYS A 109 -12.38 -3.45 -7.07
N ARG A 110 -11.69 -4.56 -6.85
CA ARG A 110 -12.21 -5.71 -6.06
C ARG A 110 -12.49 -5.37 -4.59
N PHE A 111 -11.95 -4.26 -4.09
CA PHE A 111 -12.19 -3.73 -2.75
C PHE A 111 -13.12 -2.52 -2.75
N GLY A 112 -13.81 -2.26 -3.87
CA GLY A 112 -14.77 -1.17 -4.00
C GLY A 112 -14.17 0.18 -4.38
N LEU A 113 -12.84 0.30 -4.48
CA LEU A 113 -12.20 1.55 -4.87
C LEU A 113 -12.55 1.93 -6.31
N GLN A 114 -12.93 3.19 -6.50
CA GLN A 114 -13.26 3.78 -7.80
C GLN A 114 -12.19 4.80 -8.19
N ILE A 115 -11.98 4.99 -9.50
CA ILE A 115 -11.10 6.04 -10.02
C ILE A 115 -11.74 7.40 -9.74
N SER A 116 -10.99 8.34 -9.16
CA SER A 116 -11.44 9.69 -8.80
C SER A 116 -10.57 10.81 -9.39
N SER A 117 -9.72 10.49 -10.37
CA SER A 117 -8.92 11.48 -11.11
C SER A 117 -8.72 11.08 -12.57
N ASP A 118 -8.27 12.03 -13.38
CA ASP A 118 -7.59 11.73 -14.64
C ASP A 118 -6.29 10.95 -14.40
N ARG A 119 -5.78 10.33 -15.46
CA ARG A 119 -4.47 9.66 -15.44
C ARG A 119 -3.36 10.68 -15.24
N PHE A 120 -2.42 10.39 -14.35
CA PHE A 120 -1.23 11.19 -14.13
C PHE A 120 0.02 10.31 -14.00
N TYR A 121 1.20 10.92 -13.94
CA TYR A 121 2.46 10.18 -13.91
C TYR A 121 3.29 10.55 -12.68
N LYS A 122 3.97 9.55 -12.12
CA LYS A 122 5.08 9.76 -11.17
C LYS A 122 6.32 9.17 -11.80
N ALA A 123 7.30 10.03 -12.11
CA ALA A 123 8.33 9.72 -13.08
C ALA A 123 7.69 9.30 -14.42
N ASP A 124 7.88 8.05 -14.83
CA ASP A 124 7.42 7.43 -16.07
C ASP A 124 6.28 6.42 -15.86
N VAL A 125 5.83 6.24 -14.61
CA VAL A 125 4.80 5.25 -14.28
C VAL A 125 3.42 5.92 -14.25
N PRO A 126 2.40 5.39 -14.95
CA PRO A 126 1.04 5.92 -14.94
C PRO A 126 0.26 5.54 -13.67
N PHE A 127 -0.52 6.48 -13.17
CA PHE A 127 -1.35 6.37 -11.96
C PHE A 127 -2.75 6.96 -12.17
N PHE A 128 -3.66 6.48 -11.33
CA PHE A 128 -4.95 7.12 -11.04
C PHE A 128 -5.07 7.33 -9.53
N LYS A 129 -5.77 8.37 -9.11
CA LYS A 129 -6.28 8.45 -7.75
C LYS A 129 -7.46 7.50 -7.67
N MET A 130 -7.51 6.68 -6.63
CA MET A 130 -8.63 5.79 -6.36
C MET A 130 -9.06 5.91 -4.91
N GLU A 131 -10.36 5.82 -4.65
CA GLU A 131 -10.92 5.99 -3.31
C GLU A 131 -12.19 5.15 -3.07
N VAL A 132 -12.47 4.90 -1.80
CA VAL A 132 -13.67 4.20 -1.31
C VAL A 132 -14.09 4.77 0.03
N ALA A 133 -15.40 4.90 0.24
CA ALA A 133 -15.97 5.14 1.57
C ALA A 133 -15.92 3.84 2.39
N LEU A 134 -15.51 3.92 3.65
CA LEU A 134 -15.31 2.77 4.53
C LEU A 134 -16.52 2.45 5.39
#